data_AF-A0A3M1B346-F1
#
_entry.id   AF-A0A3M1B346-F1
#
_cell.length_a   1.000
_cell.length_b   1.000
_cell.length_c   1.000
_cell.angle_alpha   90.00
_cell.angle_beta   90.00
_cell.angle_gamma   90.00
#
_symmetry.space_group_name_H-M   'P 1'
#
loop_
_entity.id
_entity.type
_entity.pdbx_description
1 polymer ?
#
loop_
_entity_poly.entity_id
_entity_poly.type
_entity_poly.pdbx_seq_one_letter_code
_entity_poly.pdbx_strand_id
1 'polypeptide(L)'
;MQNSSDHFELPALKKGESYIAVKEEEIEGLGKIRHICCAGDLNIQSVSQLESKIEDALALPLPLMVFDFSHLNYINSSGMGALVKASDRAKAKGGFLCIVGLPEKIEGLFRMLGLTSSLDLFDSFQSAIQFLKEEKRQPASPPTSAPSSTPSTANLTKKILSKTAKGPSPANPASSPTSPTPSTPPSSLPMGTIFDVYGLQIQRKEDFLCQGQSFLHLELIGALDTRTCAKFDKKMQEIVQQGHRFIILDFSRIDYVNSSGMGVLIKIHDQLSEQNGLLLVAKLSLKLQELFNMLGISQAVHLISDLEEAASFLPKSSPPPPQEEIPPPPTPSPPPES
;
A
#
# COMPACT_ATOMS: atom_id res chain seq x y z
N MET A 1 -26.50 -40.85 -8.45
CA MET A 1 -25.72 -41.36 -7.30
C MET A 1 -24.38 -40.65 -7.38
N GLN A 2 -23.91 -39.80 -6.48
CA GLN A 2 -24.26 -39.40 -5.11
C GLN A 2 -23.85 -37.92 -4.94
N ASN A 3 -24.56 -37.17 -4.09
CA ASN A 3 -24.15 -35.85 -3.61
C ASN A 3 -22.70 -35.88 -3.11
N SER A 4 -21.82 -35.15 -3.76
CA SER A 4 -20.52 -34.76 -3.20
C SER A 4 -20.59 -33.25 -3.00
N SER A 5 -20.52 -32.83 -1.74
CA SER A 5 -20.64 -31.46 -1.28
C SER A 5 -19.63 -30.56 -1.99
N ASP A 6 -20.12 -29.69 -2.89
CA ASP A 6 -19.35 -28.56 -3.48
C ASP A 6 -18.73 -27.67 -2.39
N HIS A 7 -19.25 -27.74 -1.17
CA HIS A 7 -18.78 -26.97 -0.03
C HIS A 7 -17.61 -27.63 0.71
N PHE A 8 -16.63 -26.82 1.06
CA PHE A 8 -15.63 -27.15 2.07
C PHE A 8 -16.26 -27.05 3.45
N GLU A 9 -16.03 -28.06 4.31
CA GLU A 9 -16.30 -27.91 5.74
C GLU A 9 -15.21 -27.01 6.33
N LEU A 10 -15.61 -25.80 6.74
CA LEU A 10 -14.70 -24.81 7.27
C LEU A 10 -14.62 -24.88 8.80
N PRO A 11 -13.41 -24.78 9.38
CA PRO A 11 -13.27 -24.59 10.82
C PRO A 11 -13.77 -23.20 11.23
N ALA A 12 -14.11 -23.03 12.52
CA ALA A 12 -14.38 -21.72 13.08
C ALA A 12 -13.08 -20.89 13.09
N LEU A 13 -13.00 -19.89 12.20
CA LEU A 13 -11.85 -19.00 12.07
C LEU A 13 -11.98 -17.78 12.98
N LYS A 14 -10.91 -17.42 13.69
CA LYS A 14 -10.81 -16.12 14.37
C LYS A 14 -10.36 -15.04 13.38
N LYS A 15 -10.58 -13.78 13.76
CA LYS A 15 -10.11 -12.62 12.98
C LYS A 15 -8.59 -12.68 12.80
N GLY A 16 -8.09 -12.52 11.57
CA GLY A 16 -6.66 -12.64 11.25
C GLY A 16 -6.19 -14.05 10.88
N GLU A 17 -6.99 -15.08 11.12
CA GLU A 17 -6.65 -16.46 10.76
C GLU A 17 -6.98 -16.76 9.30
N SER A 18 -6.30 -17.77 8.76
CA SER A 18 -6.53 -18.26 7.40
C SER A 18 -6.65 -19.77 7.42
N TYR A 19 -7.41 -20.31 6.49
CA TYR A 19 -7.53 -21.73 6.24
C TYR A 19 -7.39 -21.99 4.76
N ILE A 20 -6.47 -22.89 4.41
CA ILE A 20 -6.24 -23.31 3.04
C ILE A 20 -6.36 -24.83 3.00
N ALA A 21 -7.29 -25.33 2.19
CA ALA A 21 -7.51 -26.75 1.98
C ALA A 21 -7.49 -27.07 0.50
N VAL A 22 -7.03 -28.28 0.17
CA VAL A 22 -6.99 -28.77 -1.21
C VAL A 22 -7.77 -30.08 -1.27
N LYS A 23 -8.72 -30.14 -2.20
CA LYS A 23 -9.40 -31.35 -2.64
C LYS A 23 -8.90 -31.71 -4.04
N GLU A 24 -8.64 -32.98 -4.30
CA GLU A 24 -8.49 -33.49 -5.66
C GLU A 24 -9.86 -33.93 -6.16
N GLU A 25 -10.28 -33.40 -7.30
CA GLU A 25 -11.51 -33.79 -7.96
C GLU A 25 -11.18 -34.38 -9.33
N GLU A 26 -11.71 -35.57 -9.61
CA GLU A 26 -11.55 -36.21 -10.90
C GLU A 26 -12.80 -35.96 -11.74
N ILE A 27 -12.65 -35.13 -12.77
CA ILE A 27 -13.75 -34.70 -13.61
C ILE A 27 -13.66 -35.39 -14.97
N GLU A 28 -14.73 -36.09 -15.34
CA GLU A 28 -14.85 -36.74 -16.65
C GLU A 28 -14.57 -35.74 -17.78
N GLY A 29 -13.64 -36.12 -18.67
CA GLY A 29 -13.19 -35.29 -19.80
C GLY A 29 -12.07 -34.29 -19.48
N LEU A 30 -11.88 -33.90 -18.21
CA LEU A 30 -10.81 -32.97 -17.80
C LEU A 30 -9.64 -33.67 -17.11
N GLY A 31 -9.90 -34.75 -16.38
CA GLY A 31 -8.94 -35.45 -15.55
C GLY A 31 -8.91 -34.87 -14.14
N LYS A 32 -7.75 -34.92 -13.49
CA LYS A 32 -7.57 -34.40 -12.12
C LYS A 32 -7.56 -32.87 -12.09
N ILE A 33 -8.35 -32.31 -11.19
CA ILE A 33 -8.43 -30.89 -10.88
C ILE A 33 -8.12 -30.69 -9.41
N ARG A 34 -7.36 -29.63 -9.11
CA ARG A 34 -7.06 -29.17 -7.76
C ARG A 34 -8.08 -28.12 -7.36
N HIS A 35 -9.01 -28.46 -6.49
CA HIS A 35 -9.97 -27.52 -5.90
C HIS A 35 -9.37 -27.00 -4.59
N ILE A 36 -9.04 -25.72 -4.54
CA ILE A 36 -8.29 -25.09 -3.45
C ILE A 36 -9.20 -24.07 -2.75
N CYS A 37 -9.63 -24.38 -1.53
CA CYS A 37 -10.38 -23.43 -0.71
C CYS A 37 -9.42 -22.50 0.02
N CYS A 38 -9.71 -21.20 -0.04
CA CYS A 38 -9.03 -20.19 0.77
C CYS A 38 -10.08 -19.41 1.56
N ALA A 39 -10.03 -19.55 2.89
CA ALA A 39 -10.92 -18.87 3.81
C ALA A 39 -10.15 -17.99 4.80
N GLY A 40 -10.77 -16.91 5.26
CA GLY A 40 -10.16 -15.96 6.20
C GLY A 40 -9.24 -14.94 5.52
N ASP A 41 -8.14 -14.59 6.19
CA ASP A 41 -7.26 -13.50 5.78
C ASP A 41 -5.97 -14.02 5.12
N LEU A 42 -5.86 -13.92 3.80
CA LEU A 42 -4.64 -14.28 3.05
C LEU A 42 -3.54 -13.22 3.25
N ASN A 43 -2.86 -13.31 4.39
CA ASN A 43 -1.71 -12.49 4.80
C ASN A 43 -0.35 -13.13 4.43
N ILE A 44 0.76 -12.45 4.75
CA ILE A 44 2.13 -12.86 4.37
C ILE A 44 2.45 -14.31 4.79
N GLN A 45 2.01 -14.76 5.96
CA GLN A 45 2.31 -16.12 6.45
C GLN A 45 1.48 -17.19 5.72
N SER A 46 0.21 -16.90 5.47
CA SER A 46 -0.70 -17.81 4.76
C SER A 46 -0.37 -17.94 3.27
N VAL A 47 0.21 -16.90 2.65
CA VAL A 47 0.61 -16.91 1.24
C VAL A 47 1.70 -17.96 1.00
N SER A 48 2.62 -18.19 1.93
CA SER A 48 3.62 -19.27 1.78
C SER A 48 2.96 -20.66 1.70
N GLN A 49 1.88 -20.88 2.45
CA GLN A 49 1.12 -22.14 2.37
C GLN A 49 0.38 -22.23 1.03
N LEU A 50 -0.24 -21.14 0.59
CA LEU A 50 -0.90 -21.05 -0.72
C LEU A 50 0.09 -21.35 -1.87
N GLU A 51 1.25 -20.70 -1.85
CA GLU A 51 2.32 -20.89 -2.84
C GLU A 51 2.79 -22.34 -2.88
N SER A 52 2.97 -22.98 -1.72
CA SER A 52 3.31 -24.41 -1.67
C SER A 52 2.24 -25.27 -2.37
N LYS A 53 0.95 -25.00 -2.16
CA LYS A 53 -0.13 -25.75 -2.83
C LYS A 53 -0.19 -25.47 -4.34
N ILE A 54 0.10 -24.23 -4.74
CA ILE A 54 0.23 -23.84 -6.14
C ILE A 54 1.38 -24.59 -6.80
N GLU A 55 2.56 -24.67 -6.17
CA GLU A 55 3.70 -25.40 -6.73
C GLU A 55 3.40 -26.90 -6.88
N ASP A 56 2.75 -27.51 -5.88
CA ASP A 56 2.31 -28.91 -5.95
C ASP A 56 1.37 -29.15 -7.14
N ALA A 57 0.45 -28.21 -7.41
CA ALA A 57 -0.45 -28.28 -8.55
C ALA A 57 0.27 -28.03 -9.90
N LEU A 58 1.18 -27.05 -9.93
CA LEU A 58 1.98 -26.73 -11.11
C LEU A 58 3.00 -27.80 -11.46
N ALA A 59 3.36 -28.71 -10.54
CA ALA A 59 4.20 -29.86 -10.83
C ALA A 59 3.52 -30.86 -11.79
N LEU A 60 2.18 -30.82 -11.90
CA LEU A 60 1.44 -31.66 -12.83
C LEU A 60 1.68 -31.24 -14.29
N PRO A 61 1.63 -32.18 -15.24
CA PRO A 61 1.84 -31.88 -16.66
C PRO A 61 0.74 -30.99 -17.25
N LEU A 62 -0.49 -31.11 -16.75
CA LEU A 62 -1.64 -30.27 -17.12
C LEU A 62 -2.28 -29.70 -15.84
N PRO A 63 -1.81 -28.56 -15.34
CA PRO A 63 -2.27 -28.02 -14.05
C PRO A 63 -3.64 -27.35 -14.20
N LEU A 64 -4.69 -28.04 -13.76
CA LEU A 64 -6.04 -27.48 -13.65
C LEU A 64 -6.35 -27.17 -12.18
N MET A 65 -6.56 -25.88 -11.90
CA MET A 65 -6.78 -25.38 -10.54
C MET A 65 -8.06 -24.54 -10.51
N VAL A 66 -8.87 -24.77 -9.47
CA VAL A 66 -10.02 -23.91 -9.15
C VAL A 66 -9.86 -23.43 -7.71
N PHE A 67 -9.78 -22.12 -7.52
CA PHE A 67 -9.66 -21.47 -6.22
C PHE A 67 -11.04 -21.02 -5.74
N ASP A 68 -11.50 -21.54 -4.61
CA ASP A 68 -12.74 -21.12 -3.96
C ASP A 68 -12.48 -20.07 -2.90
N PHE A 69 -12.94 -18.84 -3.17
CA PHE A 69 -12.79 -17.66 -2.33
C PHE A 69 -14.10 -17.25 -1.64
N SER A 70 -15.12 -18.11 -1.63
CA SER A 70 -16.44 -17.82 -1.05
C SER A 70 -16.39 -17.34 0.41
N HIS A 71 -15.33 -17.69 1.13
CA HIS A 71 -15.12 -17.35 2.55
C HIS A 71 -13.85 -16.52 2.78
N LEU A 72 -13.35 -15.87 1.73
CA LEU A 72 -12.18 -15.01 1.79
C LEU A 72 -12.58 -13.64 2.34
N ASN A 73 -11.93 -13.21 3.42
CA ASN A 73 -12.16 -11.90 4.00
C ASN A 73 -11.19 -10.86 3.45
N TYR A 74 -9.95 -11.28 3.19
CA TYR A 74 -8.86 -10.40 2.80
C TYR A 74 -7.81 -11.13 1.97
N ILE A 75 -7.19 -10.43 1.02
CA ILE A 75 -5.99 -10.87 0.30
C ILE A 75 -5.04 -9.70 0.11
N ASN A 76 -3.76 -9.93 0.40
CA ASN A 76 -2.71 -8.92 0.20
C ASN A 76 -2.12 -8.97 -1.22
N SER A 77 -1.24 -8.01 -1.53
CA SER A 77 -0.54 -7.92 -2.82
C SER A 77 0.30 -9.15 -3.16
N SER A 78 0.89 -9.82 -2.16
CA SER A 78 1.65 -11.05 -2.36
C SER A 78 0.75 -12.21 -2.82
N GLY A 79 -0.42 -12.39 -2.19
CA GLY A 79 -1.39 -13.41 -2.59
C GLY A 79 -1.93 -13.17 -4.00
N MET A 80 -2.25 -11.92 -4.32
CA MET A 80 -2.65 -11.51 -5.67
C MET A 80 -1.56 -11.82 -6.70
N GLY A 81 -0.32 -11.46 -6.41
CA GLY A 81 0.83 -11.73 -7.28
C GLY A 81 1.09 -13.22 -7.47
N ALA A 82 0.88 -14.04 -6.43
CA ALA A 82 1.00 -15.49 -6.51
C ALA A 82 -0.05 -16.08 -7.47
N LEU A 83 -1.31 -15.62 -7.40
CA LEU A 83 -2.38 -16.08 -8.30
C LEU A 83 -2.12 -15.73 -9.76
N VAL A 84 -1.69 -14.50 -10.05
CA VAL A 84 -1.37 -14.08 -11.43
C VAL A 84 -0.22 -14.92 -12.00
N LYS A 85 0.87 -15.06 -11.24
CA LYS A 85 2.00 -15.90 -11.66
C LYS A 85 1.60 -17.37 -11.86
N ALA A 86 0.74 -17.89 -10.99
CA ALA A 86 0.22 -19.25 -11.10
C ALA A 86 -0.63 -19.44 -12.37
N SER A 87 -1.50 -18.47 -12.68
CA SER A 87 -2.32 -18.47 -13.90
C SER A 87 -1.44 -18.49 -15.15
N ASP A 88 -0.45 -17.60 -15.25
CA ASP A 88 0.47 -17.54 -16.39
C ASP A 88 1.25 -18.85 -16.56
N ARG A 89 1.76 -19.42 -15.46
CA ARG A 89 2.50 -20.69 -15.46
C ARG A 89 1.61 -21.89 -15.79
N ALA A 90 0.36 -21.88 -15.36
CA ALA A 90 -0.59 -22.93 -15.69
C ALA A 90 -0.91 -22.88 -17.20
N LYS A 91 -1.22 -21.69 -17.73
CA LYS A 91 -1.50 -21.46 -19.16
C LYS A 91 -0.31 -21.85 -20.04
N ALA A 92 0.92 -21.56 -19.61
CA ALA A 92 2.13 -21.99 -20.32
C ALA A 92 2.29 -23.52 -20.43
N LYS A 93 1.65 -24.30 -19.56
CA LYS A 93 1.58 -25.77 -19.60
C LYS A 93 0.29 -26.30 -20.24
N GLY A 94 -0.54 -25.44 -20.81
CA GLY A 94 -1.86 -25.81 -21.33
C GLY A 94 -2.89 -26.13 -20.24
N GLY A 95 -2.60 -25.76 -18.99
CA GLY A 95 -3.52 -25.81 -17.86
C GLY A 95 -4.24 -24.47 -17.64
N PHE A 96 -5.01 -24.39 -16.57
CA PHE A 96 -5.86 -23.25 -16.26
C PHE A 96 -5.94 -23.01 -14.74
N LEU A 97 -6.15 -21.74 -14.39
CA LEU A 97 -6.45 -21.31 -13.03
C LEU A 97 -7.76 -20.52 -13.07
N CYS A 98 -8.78 -21.03 -12.40
CA CYS A 98 -10.06 -20.36 -12.23
C CYS A 98 -10.24 -19.92 -10.77
N ILE A 99 -10.96 -18.83 -10.54
CA ILE A 99 -11.37 -18.38 -9.21
C ILE A 99 -12.90 -18.40 -9.16
N VAL A 100 -13.45 -18.92 -8.07
CA VAL A 100 -14.89 -19.02 -7.84
C VAL A 100 -15.30 -18.36 -6.53
N GLY A 101 -16.53 -17.85 -6.49
CA GLY A 101 -17.12 -17.32 -5.26
C GLY A 101 -16.41 -16.08 -4.73
N LEU A 102 -15.89 -15.21 -5.60
CA LEU A 102 -15.17 -14.02 -5.18
C LEU A 102 -16.14 -13.02 -4.49
N PRO A 103 -15.93 -12.63 -3.22
CA PRO A 103 -16.80 -11.67 -2.56
C PRO A 103 -16.74 -10.30 -3.22
N GLU A 104 -17.88 -9.59 -3.34
CA GLU A 104 -18.01 -8.30 -4.04
C GLU A 104 -16.96 -7.26 -3.61
N LYS A 105 -16.65 -7.21 -2.31
CA LYS A 105 -15.61 -6.36 -1.73
C LYS A 105 -14.22 -6.62 -2.32
N ILE A 106 -13.88 -7.90 -2.53
CA ILE A 106 -12.59 -8.32 -3.08
C ILE A 106 -12.60 -8.19 -4.61
N GLU A 107 -13.73 -8.48 -5.25
CA GLU A 107 -13.91 -8.26 -6.69
C GLU A 107 -13.67 -6.80 -7.08
N GLY A 108 -14.16 -5.85 -6.27
CA GLY A 108 -13.87 -4.42 -6.43
C GLY A 108 -12.37 -4.11 -6.47
N LEU A 109 -11.56 -4.80 -5.65
CA LEU A 109 -10.09 -4.67 -5.66
C LEU A 109 -9.49 -5.23 -6.94
N PHE A 110 -9.93 -6.40 -7.41
CA PHE A 110 -9.44 -7.00 -8.67
C PHE A 110 -9.73 -6.09 -9.86
N ARG A 111 -10.93 -5.50 -9.90
CA ARG A 111 -11.34 -4.56 -10.94
C ARG A 111 -10.52 -3.29 -10.90
N MET A 112 -10.30 -2.72 -9.72
CA MET A 112 -9.47 -1.52 -9.55
C MET A 112 -8.01 -1.76 -9.98
N LEU A 113 -7.46 -2.93 -9.66
CA LEU A 113 -6.09 -3.31 -10.02
C LEU A 113 -5.94 -3.79 -11.48
N GLY A 114 -7.04 -3.87 -12.24
CA GLY A 114 -7.04 -4.35 -13.63
C GLY A 114 -6.73 -5.84 -13.78
N LEU A 115 -6.84 -6.61 -12.69
CA LEU A 115 -6.46 -8.03 -12.66
C LEU A 115 -7.56 -8.97 -13.14
N THR A 116 -8.78 -8.45 -13.35
CA THR A 116 -9.91 -9.19 -13.93
C THR A 116 -9.65 -9.67 -15.36
N SER A 117 -8.66 -9.11 -16.07
CA SER A 117 -8.31 -9.54 -17.43
C SER A 117 -7.31 -10.70 -17.46
N SER A 118 -6.64 -11.00 -16.35
CA SER A 118 -5.59 -12.04 -16.27
C SER A 118 -6.06 -13.31 -15.55
N LEU A 119 -7.18 -13.23 -14.83
CA LEU A 119 -7.73 -14.30 -13.99
C LEU A 119 -9.15 -14.62 -14.43
N ASP A 120 -9.43 -15.92 -14.59
CA ASP A 120 -10.73 -16.42 -15.03
C ASP A 120 -11.66 -16.55 -13.81
N LEU A 121 -12.61 -15.60 -13.66
CA LEU A 121 -13.52 -15.48 -12.52
C LEU A 121 -14.89 -16.10 -12.84
N PHE A 122 -15.45 -16.86 -11.90
CA PHE A 122 -16.78 -17.47 -12.02
C PHE A 122 -17.56 -17.41 -10.70
N ASP A 123 -18.87 -17.58 -10.78
CA ASP A 123 -19.72 -17.56 -9.58
C ASP A 123 -19.63 -18.86 -8.77
N SER A 124 -19.37 -20.00 -9.44
CA SER A 124 -19.38 -21.32 -8.81
C SER A 124 -18.34 -22.27 -9.40
N PHE A 125 -18.02 -23.31 -8.63
CA PHE A 125 -17.19 -24.42 -9.09
C PHE A 125 -17.74 -25.03 -10.39
N GLN A 126 -19.05 -25.29 -10.45
CA GLN A 126 -19.69 -25.89 -11.61
C GLN A 126 -19.54 -25.04 -12.88
N SER A 127 -19.70 -23.71 -12.79
CA SER A 127 -19.47 -22.81 -13.94
C SER A 127 -18.03 -22.83 -14.42
N ALA A 128 -17.05 -22.90 -13.49
CA ALA A 128 -15.64 -23.02 -13.87
C ALA A 128 -15.37 -24.35 -14.59
N ILE A 129 -15.94 -25.46 -14.11
CA ILE A 129 -15.80 -26.77 -14.76
C ILE A 129 -16.42 -26.78 -16.17
N GLN A 130 -17.57 -26.13 -16.37
CA GLN A 130 -18.18 -26.00 -17.69
C GLN A 130 -17.26 -25.26 -18.65
N PHE A 131 -16.73 -24.11 -18.24
CA PHE A 131 -15.75 -23.35 -19.01
C PHE A 131 -14.54 -24.22 -19.39
N LEU A 132 -13.93 -24.92 -18.43
CA LEU A 132 -12.77 -25.78 -18.69
C LEU A 132 -13.08 -26.90 -19.69
N LYS A 133 -14.29 -27.49 -19.64
CA LYS A 133 -14.73 -28.52 -20.60
C LYS A 133 -14.90 -27.97 -22.00
N GLU A 134 -15.39 -26.75 -22.13
CA GLU A 134 -15.56 -26.07 -23.43
C GLU A 134 -14.21 -25.66 -24.02
N GLU A 135 -13.31 -25.14 -23.18
CA GLU A 135 -11.98 -24.69 -23.60
C GLU A 135 -11.11 -25.86 -24.05
N LYS A 136 -11.22 -27.04 -23.41
CA LYS A 136 -10.53 -28.26 -23.86
C LYS A 136 -11.15 -28.84 -25.14
N ARG A 137 -12.41 -28.54 -25.47
CA ARG A 137 -13.06 -28.95 -26.72
C ARG A 137 -12.61 -28.12 -27.93
N GLN A 138 -12.07 -26.92 -27.71
CA GLN A 138 -11.51 -26.09 -28.75
C GLN A 138 -9.97 -26.22 -28.76
N PRO A 139 -9.35 -26.87 -29.76
CA PRO A 139 -7.89 -26.87 -29.84
C PRO A 139 -7.38 -25.43 -30.05
N ALA A 140 -6.32 -25.09 -29.31
CA ALA A 140 -5.68 -23.79 -29.21
C ALA A 140 -5.80 -22.89 -30.46
N SER A 141 -6.60 -21.83 -30.32
CA SER A 141 -6.42 -20.61 -31.10
C SER A 141 -5.56 -19.63 -30.28
N PRO A 142 -4.62 -18.90 -30.88
CA PRO A 142 -3.79 -17.93 -30.14
C PRO A 142 -4.67 -16.82 -29.53
N PRO A 143 -4.22 -16.14 -28.45
CA PRO A 143 -5.05 -15.20 -27.70
C PRO A 143 -5.41 -14.03 -28.61
N THR A 144 -6.67 -13.99 -29.05
CA THR A 144 -7.23 -12.82 -29.74
C THR A 144 -7.93 -11.97 -28.68
N SER A 145 -7.31 -10.83 -28.41
CA SER A 145 -7.83 -9.76 -27.60
C SER A 145 -9.20 -9.26 -28.08
N ALA A 146 -10.13 -9.18 -27.11
CA ALA A 146 -11.27 -8.26 -26.98
C ALA A 146 -12.49 -8.42 -27.92
N PRO A 147 -13.72 -8.18 -27.41
CA PRO A 147 -14.74 -7.49 -28.17
C PRO A 147 -14.56 -5.98 -28.00
N SER A 148 -14.25 -5.31 -29.11
CA SER A 148 -14.18 -3.87 -29.25
C SER A 148 -15.57 -3.23 -29.36
N SER A 149 -15.75 -2.05 -28.76
CA SER A 149 -16.61 -0.99 -29.31
C SER A 149 -15.90 0.38 -29.21
N THR A 150 -15.09 0.68 -30.25
CA THR A 150 -14.90 1.94 -31.02
C THR A 150 -14.81 3.34 -30.35
N PRO A 151 -14.29 4.39 -31.05
CA PRO A 151 -13.03 4.50 -31.81
C PRO A 151 -12.29 5.87 -31.57
N SER A 152 -11.12 6.03 -32.22
CA SER A 152 -10.44 7.32 -32.53
C SER A 152 -9.68 7.99 -31.37
N THR A 153 -8.45 8.49 -31.48
CA THR A 153 -7.73 9.14 -32.60
C THR A 153 -6.21 8.97 -32.43
N ALA A 154 -5.53 8.99 -33.58
CA ALA A 154 -4.09 8.85 -33.80
C ALA A 154 -3.20 10.03 -33.32
N ASN A 155 -1.88 9.81 -33.47
CA ASN A 155 -0.73 10.73 -33.47
C ASN A 155 0.06 10.77 -32.14
N LEU A 156 1.40 10.81 -32.08
CA LEU A 156 2.40 11.27 -33.04
C LEU A 156 3.79 10.67 -32.68
N THR A 157 4.65 10.49 -33.68
CA THR A 157 6.00 9.90 -33.62
C THR A 157 7.11 10.95 -33.37
N LYS A 158 8.30 10.45 -32.97
CA LYS A 158 9.68 10.97 -33.21
C LYS A 158 10.16 12.15 -32.32
N LYS A 159 11.24 11.99 -31.52
CA LYS A 159 12.70 11.86 -31.82
C LYS A 159 13.42 13.22 -31.84
N ILE A 160 14.26 13.51 -30.82
CA ILE A 160 15.39 14.47 -30.86
C ILE A 160 16.47 13.94 -29.88
N LEU A 161 17.57 13.30 -30.33
CA LEU A 161 18.94 13.84 -30.54
C LEU A 161 19.49 14.62 -29.31
N SER A 162 20.42 14.09 -28.50
CA SER A 162 21.87 13.85 -28.69
C SER A 162 22.79 14.96 -28.12
N LYS A 163 23.92 14.50 -27.55
CA LYS A 163 25.26 15.13 -27.41
C LYS A 163 25.65 15.69 -26.02
N THR A 164 26.55 15.00 -25.29
CA THR A 164 28.05 15.18 -25.15
C THR A 164 28.40 16.37 -24.20
N ALA A 165 29.43 16.43 -23.35
CA ALA A 165 30.66 15.65 -23.08
C ALA A 165 31.31 16.07 -21.72
N LYS A 166 32.18 15.19 -21.17
CA LYS A 166 33.49 15.39 -20.48
C LYS A 166 33.66 16.32 -19.24
N GLY A 167 34.33 15.76 -18.21
CA GLY A 167 34.76 16.39 -16.92
C GLY A 167 35.96 17.36 -17.02
N PRO A 168 36.84 17.59 -16.00
CA PRO A 168 37.13 16.83 -14.77
C PRO A 168 37.24 17.66 -13.45
N SER A 169 37.63 16.99 -12.34
CA SER A 169 37.99 17.51 -10.98
C SER A 169 39.38 18.20 -10.96
N PRO A 170 39.74 19.08 -9.98
CA PRO A 170 40.42 18.63 -8.75
C PRO A 170 40.27 19.49 -7.45
N ALA A 171 40.55 18.83 -6.30
CA ALA A 171 41.29 19.24 -5.08
C ALA A 171 40.84 20.33 -4.07
N ASN A 172 41.04 19.97 -2.78
CA ASN A 172 40.88 20.64 -1.46
C ASN A 172 42.06 21.62 -1.14
N PRO A 173 42.07 22.50 -0.07
CA PRO A 173 41.99 22.09 1.35
C PRO A 173 41.48 23.08 2.45
N ALA A 174 41.16 22.50 3.63
CA ALA A 174 41.28 22.92 5.04
C ALA A 174 41.03 24.37 5.56
N SER A 175 40.14 24.50 6.56
CA SER A 175 40.36 25.23 7.83
C SER A 175 39.20 24.99 8.85
N SER A 176 39.56 24.78 10.12
CA SER A 176 38.71 24.52 11.30
C SER A 176 38.32 25.83 12.04
N PRO A 177 37.83 25.80 13.30
CA PRO A 177 36.43 25.63 13.72
C PRO A 177 35.87 26.91 14.40
N THR A 178 34.57 27.18 14.27
CA THR A 178 33.89 28.17 15.12
C THR A 178 32.51 27.65 15.49
N SER A 179 32.32 27.41 16.78
CA SER A 179 31.01 27.28 17.41
C SER A 179 30.23 28.59 17.28
N PRO A 180 28.91 28.51 17.11
CA PRO A 180 28.04 29.47 17.77
C PRO A 180 26.98 28.80 18.65
N THR A 181 26.72 29.51 19.74
CA THR A 181 25.71 29.39 20.79
C THR A 181 24.27 29.26 20.28
N PRO A 182 23.32 28.82 21.15
CA PRO A 182 22.01 28.35 20.73
C PRO A 182 21.13 29.52 20.33
N SER A 183 20.75 29.54 19.06
CA SER A 183 19.65 30.37 18.56
C SER A 183 18.49 29.44 18.21
N THR A 184 17.30 29.88 18.62
CA THR A 184 15.95 29.49 18.19
C THR A 184 15.94 28.54 16.99
N PRO A 185 15.26 27.38 17.03
CA PRO A 185 15.31 26.44 15.92
C PRO A 185 14.87 27.15 14.63
N PRO A 186 15.76 27.30 13.63
CA PRO A 186 15.36 27.84 12.36
C PRO A 186 14.42 26.82 11.70
N SER A 187 13.23 27.28 11.35
CA SER A 187 12.29 26.61 10.45
C SER A 187 13.05 26.03 9.25
N SER A 188 13.22 24.71 9.18
CA SER A 188 14.09 24.07 8.17
C SER A 188 13.33 23.12 7.24
N LEU A 189 12.15 23.54 6.80
CA LEU A 189 11.57 23.13 5.52
C LEU A 189 11.06 24.39 4.81
N PRO A 190 11.74 24.93 3.78
CA PRO A 190 11.24 26.10 3.07
C PRO A 190 9.83 25.82 2.51
N MET A 191 8.95 26.82 2.60
CA MET A 191 7.61 26.76 1.99
C MET A 191 7.77 26.45 0.49
N GLY A 192 7.01 25.47 -0.03
CA GLY A 192 7.14 25.04 -1.43
C GLY A 192 8.31 24.10 -1.74
N THR A 193 8.97 23.51 -0.74
CA THR A 193 9.95 22.43 -1.01
C THR A 193 9.21 21.23 -1.60
N ILE A 194 9.54 20.89 -2.85
CA ILE A 194 9.05 19.71 -3.56
C ILE A 194 10.13 18.63 -3.43
N PHE A 195 9.84 17.55 -2.72
CA PHE A 195 10.68 16.36 -2.75
C PHE A 195 10.12 15.39 -3.79
N ASP A 196 10.73 15.30 -4.98
CA ASP A 196 10.37 14.26 -5.95
C ASP A 196 11.08 12.95 -5.61
N VAL A 197 10.29 11.94 -5.30
CA VAL A 197 10.72 10.60 -4.93
C VAL A 197 10.11 9.63 -5.91
N TYR A 198 10.78 9.45 -7.06
CA TYR A 198 10.33 8.49 -8.08
C TYR A 198 8.85 8.68 -8.47
N GLY A 199 8.37 9.94 -8.51
CA GLY A 199 6.97 10.27 -8.80
C GLY A 199 6.07 10.51 -7.58
N LEU A 200 6.52 10.28 -6.34
CA LEU A 200 5.87 10.81 -5.14
C LEU A 200 6.45 12.18 -4.81
N GLN A 201 5.64 13.24 -4.93
CA GLN A 201 6.03 14.59 -4.55
C GLN A 201 5.46 14.94 -3.18
N ILE A 202 6.32 15.36 -2.25
CA ILE A 202 5.93 15.87 -0.94
C ILE A 202 6.08 17.39 -0.98
N GLN A 203 4.98 18.12 -0.81
CA GLN A 203 4.96 19.58 -0.78
C GLN A 203 4.54 20.08 0.59
N ARG A 204 5.36 20.91 1.22
CA ARG A 204 4.95 21.64 2.43
C ARG A 204 3.95 22.73 2.05
N LYS A 205 2.76 22.67 2.64
CA LYS A 205 1.73 23.72 2.59
C LYS A 205 1.85 24.63 3.81
N GLU A 206 0.98 25.64 3.88
CA GLU A 206 0.87 26.47 5.08
C GLU A 206 0.54 25.61 6.29
N ASP A 207 1.34 25.79 7.34
CA ASP A 207 1.13 25.11 8.62
C ASP A 207 -0.22 25.55 9.20
N PHE A 208 -0.96 24.58 9.73
CA PHE A 208 -2.29 24.82 10.28
C PHE A 208 -2.18 25.01 11.80
N LEU A 209 -2.55 26.20 12.30
CA LEU A 209 -2.62 26.43 13.74
C LEU A 209 -4.02 26.12 14.25
N CYS A 210 -4.10 25.21 15.21
CA CYS A 210 -5.36 24.82 15.84
C CYS A 210 -5.18 24.69 17.36
N GLN A 211 -5.99 25.44 18.12
CA GLN A 211 -5.99 25.43 19.59
C GLN A 211 -4.58 25.59 20.21
N GLY A 212 -3.73 26.44 19.61
CA GLY A 212 -2.37 26.69 20.09
C GLY A 212 -1.32 25.65 19.69
N GLN A 213 -1.70 24.62 18.93
CA GLN A 213 -0.77 23.66 18.32
C GLN A 213 -0.56 23.98 16.83
N SER A 214 0.69 23.89 16.37
CA SER A 214 1.06 24.09 14.96
C SER A 214 1.20 22.74 14.28
N PHE A 215 0.36 22.47 13.30
CA PHE A 215 0.41 21.27 12.47
C PHE A 215 1.26 21.54 11.23
N LEU A 216 2.26 20.69 11.00
CA LEU A 216 2.98 20.65 9.74
C LEU A 216 2.09 20.01 8.67
N HIS A 217 1.71 20.80 7.66
CA HIS A 217 0.85 20.35 6.59
C HIS A 217 1.66 19.93 5.36
N LEU A 218 1.58 18.65 4.99
CA LEU A 218 2.28 18.06 3.87
C LEU A 218 1.28 17.52 2.85
N GLU A 219 1.25 18.09 1.65
CA GLU A 219 0.53 17.54 0.51
C GLU A 219 1.38 16.46 -0.16
N LEU A 220 0.79 15.29 -0.35
CA LEU A 220 1.40 14.18 -1.06
C LEU A 220 0.77 14.06 -2.44
N ILE A 221 1.59 14.01 -3.48
CA ILE A 221 1.17 13.91 -4.88
C ILE A 221 1.77 12.65 -5.49
N GLY A 222 0.95 11.77 -6.07
CA GLY A 222 1.38 10.53 -6.72
C GLY A 222 0.89 9.28 -5.99
N ALA A 223 1.79 8.33 -5.72
CA ALA A 223 1.43 7.06 -5.11
C ALA A 223 2.36 6.66 -3.95
N LEU A 224 1.78 6.08 -2.90
CA LEU A 224 2.48 5.47 -1.77
C LEU A 224 2.58 3.95 -2.00
N ASP A 225 3.58 3.53 -2.75
CA ASP A 225 3.80 2.14 -3.18
C ASP A 225 5.16 1.61 -2.73
N THR A 226 5.49 0.38 -3.13
CA THR A 226 6.75 -0.30 -2.76
C THR A 226 8.00 0.47 -3.18
N ARG A 227 7.93 1.32 -4.22
CA ARG A 227 9.06 2.11 -4.72
C ARG A 227 9.23 3.41 -3.95
N THR A 228 8.14 4.03 -3.51
CA THR A 228 8.15 5.36 -2.90
C THR A 228 8.20 5.31 -1.36
N CYS A 229 7.60 4.28 -0.76
CA CYS A 229 7.41 4.16 0.69
C CYS A 229 8.70 4.19 1.53
N ALA A 230 9.80 3.58 1.09
CA ALA A 230 11.06 3.59 1.85
C ALA A 230 11.67 5.00 1.99
N LYS A 231 11.57 5.81 0.94
CA LYS A 231 12.06 7.20 0.96
C LYS A 231 11.07 8.13 1.66
N PHE A 232 9.77 7.88 1.52
CA PHE A 232 8.74 8.57 2.30
C PHE A 232 8.97 8.35 3.79
N ASP A 233 9.15 7.10 4.24
CA ASP A 233 9.49 6.77 5.64
C ASP A 233 10.72 7.55 6.08
N LYS A 234 11.83 7.48 5.33
CA LYS A 234 13.05 8.24 5.65
C LYS A 234 12.78 9.74 5.81
N LYS A 235 12.00 10.36 4.90
CA LYS A 235 11.68 11.80 4.98
C LYS A 235 10.84 12.10 6.21
N MET A 236 9.87 11.25 6.54
CA MET A 236 9.05 11.41 7.73
C MET A 236 9.87 11.23 9.00
N GLN A 237 10.84 10.30 9.03
CA GLN A 237 11.79 10.17 10.12
C GLN A 237 12.63 11.45 10.32
N GLU A 238 13.11 12.07 9.24
CA GLU A 238 13.82 13.36 9.32
C GLU A 238 12.93 14.45 9.94
N ILE A 239 11.66 14.53 9.52
CA ILE A 239 10.68 15.51 10.01
C ILE A 239 10.38 15.30 11.49
N VAL A 240 10.16 14.04 11.91
CA VAL A 240 9.91 13.71 13.31
C VAL A 240 11.16 14.00 14.17
N GLN A 241 12.36 13.70 13.67
CA GLN A 241 13.62 14.03 14.35
C GLN A 241 13.87 15.55 14.49
N GLN A 242 13.32 16.35 13.58
CA GLN A 242 13.31 17.82 13.70
C GLN A 242 12.34 18.34 14.77
N GLY A 243 11.58 17.46 15.44
CA GLY A 243 10.68 17.80 16.53
C GLY A 243 9.23 18.10 16.10
N HIS A 244 8.89 17.88 14.82
CA HIS A 244 7.51 18.01 14.36
C HIS A 244 6.66 16.86 14.91
N ARG A 245 5.79 17.18 15.87
CA ARG A 245 4.93 16.20 16.57
C ARG A 245 3.50 16.18 16.06
N PHE A 246 3.03 17.27 15.45
CA PHE A 246 1.68 17.40 14.91
C PHE A 246 1.79 17.51 13.39
N ILE A 247 1.30 16.49 12.68
CA ILE A 247 1.48 16.38 11.22
C ILE A 247 0.14 16.07 10.56
N ILE A 248 -0.16 16.79 9.48
CA ILE A 248 -1.27 16.51 8.57
C ILE A 248 -0.71 16.08 7.22
N LEU A 249 -1.13 14.92 6.75
CA LEU A 249 -0.86 14.45 5.40
C LEU A 249 -2.11 14.65 4.53
N ASP A 250 -2.02 15.53 3.53
CA ASP A 250 -3.09 15.75 2.56
C ASP A 250 -2.95 14.76 1.40
N PHE A 251 -3.96 13.89 1.26
CA PHE A 251 -4.04 12.80 0.28
C PHE A 251 -4.89 13.18 -0.93
N SER A 252 -5.26 14.45 -1.10
CA SER A 252 -6.11 14.91 -2.22
C SER A 252 -5.51 14.60 -3.60
N ARG A 253 -4.19 14.40 -3.69
CA ARG A 253 -3.47 14.04 -4.91
C ARG A 253 -2.75 12.69 -4.82
N ILE A 254 -3.14 11.84 -3.88
CA ILE A 254 -2.72 10.45 -3.82
C ILE A 254 -3.74 9.58 -4.53
N ASP A 255 -3.30 8.87 -5.56
CA ASP A 255 -4.17 8.02 -6.37
C ASP A 255 -4.18 6.57 -5.87
N TYR A 256 -3.13 6.16 -5.15
CA TYR A 256 -2.92 4.77 -4.75
C TYR A 256 -2.04 4.64 -3.51
N VAL A 257 -2.41 3.70 -2.64
CA VAL A 257 -1.61 3.28 -1.49
C VAL A 257 -1.61 1.76 -1.40
N ASN A 258 -0.44 1.14 -1.28
CA ASN A 258 -0.32 -0.31 -1.08
C ASN A 258 -0.02 -0.67 0.39
N SER A 259 0.09 -1.97 0.67
CA SER A 259 0.37 -2.48 2.03
C SER A 259 1.64 -1.90 2.67
N SER A 260 2.67 -1.61 1.88
CA SER A 260 3.91 -1.00 2.39
C SER A 260 3.71 0.46 2.74
N GLY A 261 3.01 1.22 1.89
CA GLY A 261 2.62 2.60 2.18
C GLY A 261 1.77 2.69 3.44
N MET A 262 0.78 1.80 3.57
CA MET A 262 -0.05 1.68 4.77
C MET A 262 0.78 1.42 6.04
N GLY A 263 1.71 0.46 5.99
CA GLY A 263 2.57 0.14 7.13
C GLY A 263 3.44 1.32 7.57
N VAL A 264 3.92 2.13 6.63
CA VAL A 264 4.67 3.36 6.94
C VAL A 264 3.78 4.38 7.66
N LEU A 265 2.52 4.56 7.25
CA LEU A 265 1.60 5.47 7.93
C LEU A 265 1.34 5.06 9.38
N ILE A 266 1.11 3.77 9.63
CA ILE A 266 0.92 3.24 10.99
C ILE A 266 2.18 3.46 11.83
N LYS A 267 3.35 3.12 11.28
CA LYS A 267 4.63 3.34 11.96
C LYS A 267 4.84 4.79 12.36
N ILE A 268 4.56 5.74 11.47
CA ILE A 268 4.69 7.18 11.76
C ILE A 268 3.67 7.61 12.82
N HIS A 269 2.43 7.12 12.73
CA HIS A 269 1.40 7.39 13.73
C HIS A 269 1.84 6.94 15.12
N ASP A 270 2.30 5.70 15.26
CA ASP A 270 2.73 5.13 16.53
C ASP A 270 3.91 5.93 17.12
N GLN A 271 4.89 6.25 16.28
CA GLN A 271 6.05 7.05 16.68
C GLN A 271 5.67 8.46 17.14
N LEU A 272 4.72 9.13 16.45
CA LEU A 272 4.23 10.43 16.86
C LEU A 272 3.43 10.31 18.16
N SER A 273 2.59 9.29 18.31
CA SER A 273 1.79 9.06 19.51
C SER A 273 2.66 8.81 20.75
N GLU A 274 3.76 8.07 20.63
CA GLU A 274 4.75 7.88 21.71
C GLU A 274 5.33 9.21 22.20
N GLN A 275 5.39 10.20 21.31
CA GLN A 275 5.84 11.55 21.60
C GLN A 275 4.66 12.49 21.86
N ASN A 276 3.50 12.04 22.34
CA ASN A 276 2.27 12.86 22.51
C ASN A 276 1.98 13.78 21.30
N GLY A 277 2.32 13.29 20.11
CA GLY A 277 2.05 13.91 18.82
C GLY A 277 0.81 13.31 18.18
N LEU A 278 0.51 13.77 16.97
CA LEU A 278 -0.69 13.37 16.24
C LEU A 278 -0.40 13.33 14.75
N LEU A 279 -0.73 12.21 14.12
CA LEU A 279 -0.83 12.08 12.67
C LEU A 279 -2.30 12.17 12.25
N LEU A 280 -2.61 13.10 11.36
CA LEU A 280 -3.90 13.20 10.70
C LEU A 280 -3.72 12.97 9.20
N VAL A 281 -4.68 12.28 8.58
CA VAL A 281 -4.72 12.12 7.14
C VAL A 281 -5.97 12.79 6.60
N ALA A 282 -5.78 13.77 5.74
CA ALA A 282 -6.82 14.63 5.21
C ALA A 282 -7.18 14.30 3.76
N LYS A 283 -8.43 14.57 3.39
CA LYS A 283 -8.91 14.57 1.99
C LYS A 283 -8.62 13.26 1.22
N LEU A 284 -8.80 12.12 1.87
CA LEU A 284 -8.78 10.83 1.15
C LEU A 284 -9.89 10.79 0.10
N SER A 285 -9.57 10.29 -1.09
CA SER A 285 -10.57 9.93 -2.09
C SER A 285 -11.47 8.80 -1.56
N LEU A 286 -12.74 8.74 -2.00
CA LEU A 286 -13.69 7.70 -1.57
C LEU A 286 -13.13 6.28 -1.73
N LYS A 287 -12.43 6.03 -2.85
CA LYS A 287 -11.76 4.74 -3.12
C LYS A 287 -10.72 4.39 -2.07
N LEU A 288 -9.92 5.37 -1.62
CA LEU A 288 -8.93 5.15 -0.57
C LEU A 288 -9.58 5.03 0.81
N GLN A 289 -10.67 5.75 1.08
CA GLN A 289 -11.40 5.61 2.35
C GLN A 289 -11.96 4.19 2.50
N GLU A 290 -12.57 3.66 1.44
CA GLU A 290 -13.04 2.26 1.40
C GLU A 290 -11.89 1.29 1.67
N LEU A 291 -10.73 1.50 1.03
CA LEU A 291 -9.54 0.69 1.25
C LEU A 291 -9.06 0.75 2.71
N PHE A 292 -8.98 1.94 3.32
CA PHE A 292 -8.56 2.09 4.72
C PHE A 292 -9.55 1.44 5.70
N ASN A 293 -10.86 1.58 5.44
CA ASN A 293 -11.91 0.97 6.24
C ASN A 293 -11.87 -0.56 6.15
N MET A 294 -11.70 -1.10 4.94
CA MET A 294 -11.61 -2.54 4.70
C MET A 294 -10.38 -3.16 5.36
N LEU A 295 -9.24 -2.46 5.33
CA LEU A 295 -8.00 -2.91 5.97
C LEU A 295 -7.98 -2.66 7.49
N GLY A 296 -9.02 -2.03 8.05
CA GLY A 296 -9.12 -1.69 9.47
C GLY A 296 -8.17 -0.57 9.92
N ILE A 297 -7.56 0.16 8.98
CA ILE A 297 -6.52 1.15 9.26
C ILE A 297 -7.12 2.47 9.73
N SER A 298 -8.38 2.76 9.39
CA SER A 298 -9.13 3.89 9.93
C SER A 298 -9.29 3.86 11.46
N GLN A 299 -8.99 2.73 12.12
CA GLN A 299 -8.96 2.61 13.58
C GLN A 299 -7.60 2.99 14.18
N ALA A 300 -6.53 2.95 13.38
CA ALA A 300 -5.18 3.26 13.81
C ALA A 300 -4.74 4.67 13.42
N VAL A 301 -5.26 5.21 12.32
CA VAL A 301 -4.91 6.55 11.83
C VAL A 301 -6.17 7.41 11.75
N HIS A 302 -6.10 8.62 12.30
CA HIS A 302 -7.21 9.56 12.27
C HIS A 302 -7.40 10.14 10.88
N LEU A 303 -8.58 9.89 10.31
CA LEU A 303 -9.01 10.41 9.01
C LEU A 303 -9.87 11.65 9.23
N ILE A 304 -9.53 12.74 8.56
CA ILE A 304 -10.28 13.99 8.59
C ILE A 304 -10.75 14.37 7.18
N SER A 305 -11.96 14.90 7.07
CA SER A 305 -12.50 15.39 5.81
C SER A 305 -12.03 16.83 5.55
N ASP A 306 -11.92 17.61 6.62
CA ASP A 306 -11.49 19.00 6.60
C ASP A 306 -10.41 19.25 7.67
N LEU A 307 -9.54 20.24 7.45
CA LEU A 307 -8.49 20.63 8.39
C LEU A 307 -9.08 21.13 9.73
N GLU A 308 -10.28 21.71 9.71
CA GLU A 308 -10.95 22.18 10.92
C GLU A 308 -11.32 21.02 11.89
N GLU A 309 -11.48 19.80 11.38
CA GLU A 309 -11.71 18.60 12.20
C GLU A 309 -10.48 18.21 13.03
N ALA A 310 -9.29 18.72 12.70
CA ALA A 310 -8.07 18.44 13.48
C ALA A 310 -8.22 18.80 14.97
N ALA A 311 -9.06 19.79 15.28
CA ALA A 311 -9.36 20.23 16.65
C ALA A 311 -9.92 19.12 17.54
N SER A 312 -10.74 18.20 17.00
CA SER A 312 -11.38 17.16 17.80
C SER A 312 -10.45 16.02 18.20
N PHE A 313 -9.33 15.89 17.50
CA PHE A 313 -8.34 14.82 17.71
C PHE A 313 -7.15 15.27 18.55
N LEU A 314 -7.05 16.57 18.87
CA LEU A 314 -6.01 17.06 19.76
C LEU A 314 -6.21 16.44 21.17
N PRO A 315 -5.14 15.89 21.77
CA PRO A 315 -5.22 15.47 23.16
C PRO A 315 -5.59 16.68 24.01
N LYS A 316 -6.62 16.54 24.86
CA LYS A 316 -7.03 17.60 25.80
C LYS A 316 -5.79 18.01 26.61
N SER A 317 -5.36 19.26 26.47
CA SER A 317 -4.10 19.75 27.02
C SER A 317 -4.00 19.47 28.53
N SER A 318 -2.95 18.78 28.96
CA SER A 318 -2.26 19.17 30.19
C SER A 318 -1.49 20.48 29.90
N PRO A 319 -1.32 21.36 30.90
CA PRO A 319 -0.71 22.68 30.68
C PRO A 319 0.70 22.56 30.10
N PRO A 320 1.16 23.57 29.34
CA PRO A 320 2.50 23.57 28.76
C PRO A 320 3.55 23.37 29.87
N PRO A 321 4.66 22.64 29.60
CA PRO A 321 5.76 22.56 30.55
C PRO A 321 6.22 23.97 30.93
N PRO A 322 6.57 24.23 32.20
CA PRO A 322 7.04 25.55 32.63
C PRO A 322 8.16 26.01 31.71
N GLN A 323 8.00 27.18 31.12
CA GLN A 323 9.13 27.84 30.46
C GLN A 323 10.18 28.07 31.53
N GLU A 324 11.33 27.42 31.39
CA GLU A 324 12.47 27.63 32.26
C GLU A 324 12.95 29.06 32.01
N GLU A 325 12.51 29.96 32.88
CA GLU A 325 12.86 31.37 32.89
C GLU A 325 14.38 31.45 33.03
N ILE A 326 15.06 31.87 31.95
CA ILE A 326 16.51 32.07 31.96
C ILE A 326 16.80 33.07 33.09
N PRO A 327 17.55 32.69 34.14
CA PRO A 327 17.84 33.60 35.22
C PRO A 327 18.61 34.81 34.66
N PRO A 328 18.31 36.04 35.11
CA PRO A 328 18.98 37.22 34.61
C PRO A 328 20.50 37.10 34.81
N PRO A 329 21.32 37.58 33.86
CA PRO A 329 22.77 37.45 33.95
C PRO A 329 23.28 38.13 35.23
N PRO A 330 24.31 37.57 35.89
CA PRO A 330 24.87 38.16 37.09
C PRO A 330 25.45 39.55 36.78
N THR A 331 25.11 40.53 37.61
CA THR A 331 25.64 41.90 37.55
C THR A 331 27.17 41.91 37.64
N PRO A 332 27.86 42.72 36.83
CA PRO A 332 29.32 42.81 36.87
C PRO A 332 29.81 43.40 38.20
N SER A 333 30.84 42.77 38.78
CA SER A 333 31.52 43.24 39.99
C SER A 333 32.13 44.64 39.76
N PRO A 334 32.13 45.52 40.78
CA PRO A 334 32.73 46.85 40.65
C PRO A 334 34.26 46.74 40.45
N PRO A 335 34.88 47.69 39.73
CA PRO A 335 36.32 47.71 39.53
C PRO A 335 37.07 47.91 40.87
N PRO A 336 38.30 47.40 40.99
CA PRO A 336 39.09 47.59 42.19
C PRO A 336 39.41 49.07 42.41
N GLU A 337 39.07 49.59 43.58
CA GLU A 337 39.60 50.87 44.08
C GLU A 337 41.12 50.75 44.30
N SER A 338 41.82 51.85 44.01
CA SER A 338 43.28 51.97 43.99
C SER A 338 43.93 51.85 45.36
#